data_AF-A0A1A0N0L4-F1
#
_entry.id   AF-A0A1A0N0L4-F1
#
_cell.length_a   1.000
_cell.length_b   1.000
_cell.length_c   1.000
_cell.angle_alpha   90.00
_cell.angle_beta   90.00
_cell.angle_gamma   90.00
#
_symmetry.space_group_name_H-M   'P 1'
#
loop_
_entity.id
_entity.type
_entity.pdbx_description
1 polymer ?
#
loop_
_entity_poly.entity_id
_entity_poly.type
_entity_poly.pdbx_seq_one_letter_code
_entity_poly.pdbx_strand_id
1 'polypeptide(L)' 'MTTKAMTIRLSSEQAELLETVASVSNQPVSEVIRAAIDTHIGSVTQDEKFQRSLRERIAQAESLLR' A
#
# COMPACT_ATOMS: atom_id res chain seq x y z
N MET A 1 4.27 -15.83 -9.37
CA MET A 1 3.84 -14.77 -8.43
C MET A 1 2.33 -14.86 -8.30
N THR A 2 1.81 -14.99 -7.08
CA THR A 2 0.36 -15.04 -6.83
C THR A 2 -0.21 -13.64 -6.77
N THR A 3 -1.18 -13.33 -7.63
CA THR A 3 -1.90 -12.05 -7.61
C THR A 3 -3.22 -12.21 -6.86
N LYS A 4 -3.57 -11.21 -6.04
CA LYS A 4 -4.88 -11.13 -5.39
C LYS A 4 -5.60 -9.89 -5.92
N ALA A 5 -6.76 -10.10 -6.56
CA ALA A 5 -7.59 -8.99 -6.98
C ALA A 5 -8.23 -8.31 -5.76
N MET A 6 -8.17 -6.98 -5.73
CA MET A 6 -8.78 -6.15 -4.68
C MET A 6 -9.43 -4.93 -5.34
N THR A 7 -10.56 -4.48 -4.79
CA THR A 7 -11.27 -3.29 -5.26
C THR A 7 -11.12 -2.20 -4.20
N ILE A 8 -10.76 -0.99 -4.63
CA ILE A 8 -10.69 0.20 -3.78
C ILE A 8 -11.67 1.24 -4.30
N ARG A 9 -12.24 2.05 -3.40
CA ARG A 9 -13.04 3.21 -3.76
C ARG A 9 -12.14 4.44 -3.75
N LEU A 10 -12.15 5.20 -4.83
CA LEU A 10 -11.45 6.46 -4.97
C LEU A 10 -12.48 7.60 -5.00
N SER A 11 -12.07 8.80 -4.60
CA SER A 11 -12.85 9.99 -4.97
C SER A 11 -12.78 10.20 -6.48
N SER A 12 -13.75 10.91 -7.06
CA SER A 12 -13.72 11.25 -8.49
C SER A 12 -12.44 11.99 -8.86
N GLU A 13 -12.03 12.95 -8.04
CA GLU A 13 -10.78 13.71 -8.22
C GLU A 13 -9.55 12.79 -8.25
N GLN A 14 -9.46 11.81 -7.34
CA GLN A 14 -8.35 10.85 -7.33
C GLN A 14 -8.35 9.97 -8.57
N ALA A 15 -9.52 9.55 -9.06
CA ALA A 15 -9.63 8.76 -10.28
C ALA A 15 -9.17 9.56 -11.50
N GLU A 16 -9.60 10.81 -11.64
CA GLU A 16 -9.19 11.71 -12.74
C GLU A 16 -7.68 11.98 -12.74
N LEU A 17 -7.11 12.27 -11.57
CA LEU A 17 -5.67 12.48 -11.43
C LEU A 17 -4.89 11.22 -11.82
N LEU A 18 -5.36 10.05 -11.40
CA LEU A 18 -4.73 8.77 -11.69
C LEU A 18 -4.77 8.43 -13.19
N GLU A 19 -5.91 8.66 -13.84
CA GLU A 19 -6.06 8.51 -15.29
C GLU A 19 -5.13 9.47 -16.05
N THR A 20 -5.01 10.70 -15.57
CA THR A 20 -4.09 11.70 -16.14
C THR A 20 -2.64 11.27 -16.03
N VAL A 21 -2.22 10.80 -14.85
CA VAL A 21 -0.86 10.29 -14.63
C VAL A 21 -0.58 9.10 -15.55
N ALA A 22 -1.49 8.13 -15.60
CA ALA A 22 -1.39 6.95 -16.46
C ALA A 22 -1.26 7.33 -17.94
N SER A 23 -2.06 8.30 -18.40
CA SER A 23 -2.02 8.81 -19.77
C SER A 23 -0.67 9.45 -20.10
N VAL A 24 -0.18 10.35 -19.25
CA VAL A 24 1.11 11.04 -19.45
C VAL A 24 2.29 10.07 -19.39
N SER A 25 2.24 9.07 -18.52
CA SER A 25 3.28 8.05 -18.39
C SER A 25 3.17 6.89 -19.39
N ASN A 26 2.13 6.89 -20.24
CA ASN A 26 1.83 5.81 -21.19
C ASN A 26 1.82 4.42 -20.53
N GLN A 27 1.25 4.34 -19.32
CA GLN A 27 1.14 3.13 -18.52
C GLN A 27 -0.31 2.82 -18.17
N PRO A 28 -0.69 1.55 -17.99
CA PRO A 28 -1.99 1.20 -17.45
C PRO A 28 -2.19 1.79 -16.04
N VAL A 29 -3.40 2.26 -15.74
CA VAL A 29 -3.79 2.71 -14.38
C VAL A 29 -3.42 1.68 -13.29
N SER A 30 -3.60 0.40 -13.59
CA SER A 30 -3.26 -0.69 -12.67
C SER A 30 -1.76 -0.82 -12.38
N GLU A 31 -0.89 -0.38 -13.28
CA GLU A 31 0.56 -0.37 -13.09
C GLU A 31 0.98 0.83 -12.25
N VAL A 32 0.43 2.01 -12.54
CA VAL A 32 0.62 3.23 -11.75
C VAL A 32 0.20 2.99 -10.29
N ILE A 33 -0.97 2.38 -10.07
CA ILE A 33 -1.44 2.05 -8.72
C ILE A 33 -0.53 1.05 -8.03
N ARG A 34 -0.08 -0.01 -8.72
CA ARG A 34 0.84 -0.99 -8.12
C ARG A 34 2.15 -0.34 -7.70
N ALA A 35 2.76 0.46 -8.56
CA ALA A 35 3.99 1.19 -8.24
C ALA A 35 3.82 2.15 -7.05
N ALA A 36 2.68 2.87 -6.99
CA ALA A 36 2.36 3.75 -5.89
C ALA A 36 2.19 3.00 -4.56
N ILE A 37 1.47 1.86 -4.58
CA ILE A 37 1.29 1.00 -3.41
C ILE A 37 2.63 0.42 -2.94
N ASP A 38 3.43 -0.12 -3.85
CA ASP A 38 4.74 -0.71 -3.53
C ASP A 38 5.68 0.33 -2.89
N THR A 39 5.70 1.54 -3.46
CA THR A 39 6.48 2.66 -2.92
C THR A 39 6.01 3.03 -1.51
N HIS A 40 4.71 3.16 -1.30
CA HIS A 40 4.15 3.52 0.00
C HIS A 40 4.40 2.45 1.06
N ILE A 41 4.12 1.18 0.74
CA ILE A 41 4.35 0.06 1.66
C ILE A 41 5.84 -0.09 1.96
N GLY A 42 6.71 0.01 0.95
CA GLY A 42 8.16 -0.04 1.12
C GLY A 42 8.64 1.03 2.10
N SER A 43 8.15 2.27 1.95
CA SER A 43 8.46 3.37 2.86
C SER A 43 7.95 3.11 4.28
N VAL A 44 6.69 2.69 4.45
CA VAL A 44 6.08 2.46 5.77
C VAL A 44 6.75 1.31 6.50
N THR A 45 7.09 0.22 5.80
CA THR A 45 7.72 -0.96 6.43
C THR A 45 9.16 -0.71 6.90
N GLN A 46 9.84 0.27 6.31
CA GLN A 46 11.18 0.70 6.72
C GLN A 46 11.16 1.75 7.85
N ASP A 47 10.02 2.35 8.17
CA ASP A 47 9.90 3.32 9.27
C ASP A 47 10.14 2.63 10.62
N GLU A 48 11.13 3.11 11.38
CA GLU A 48 11.47 2.59 12.71
C GLU A 48 10.29 2.65 13.69
N LYS A 49 9.43 3.66 13.60
CA LYS A 49 8.23 3.78 14.43
C LYS A 49 7.25 2.67 14.10
N PHE A 50 7.02 2.43 12.81
CA PHE A 50 6.16 1.33 12.35
C PHE A 50 6.70 -0.01 12.83
N GLN A 51 8.00 -0.27 12.64
CA GLN A 51 8.63 -1.51 13.08
C GLN A 51 8.55 -1.71 14.60
N ARG A 52 8.78 -0.66 15.39
CA ARG A 52 8.66 -0.73 16.84
C ARG A 52 7.22 -1.06 17.25
N SER A 53 6.24 -0.34 16.73
CA SER A 53 4.82 -0.60 17.01
C SER A 53 4.38 -1.99 16.56
N LEU A 54 4.93 -2.51 15.46
CA LEU A 54 4.68 -3.88 15.02
C LEU A 54 5.24 -4.90 16.03
N ARG A 55 6.49 -4.73 16.48
CA ARG A 55 7.11 -5.61 17.51
C ARG A 55 6.32 -5.59 18.82
N GLU A 56 5.88 -4.42 19.27
CA GLU A 56 5.06 -4.27 20.48
C GLU A 56 3.73 -5.04 20.37
N ARG A 57 3.03 -4.92 19.23
CA ARG A 57 1.79 -5.65 18.98
C ARG A 57 1.99 -7.17 18.97
N ILE A 58 3.08 -7.65 18.38
CA ILE A 58 3.42 -9.08 18.36
C ILE A 58 3.68 -9.57 19.79
N ALA A 59 4.53 -8.88 20.55
CA ALA A 59 4.85 -9.26 21.93
C ALA A 59 3.59 -9.30 22.83
N GLN A 60 2.68 -8.34 22.64
CA GLN A 60 1.40 -8.33 23.35
C GLN A 60 0.48 -9.49 22.94
N ALA A 61 0.42 -9.85 21.66
CA ALA A 61 -0.37 -10.99 21.21
C ALA A 61 0.21 -12.32 21.75
N GLU A 62 1.53 -12.47 21.76
CA GLU A 62 2.20 -13.66 22.29
C GLU A 62 1.99 -13.84 23.80
N SER A 63 1.93 -12.76 24.58
CA SER A 63 1.67 -12.86 26.02
C SER A 63 0.27 -13.37 26.35
N LEU A 64 -0.71 -13.17 25.46
CA LEU A 64 -2.08 -13.66 25.62
C LEU A 64 -2.25 -15.15 25.27
N LEU A 65 -1.26 -15.75 24.61
CA LEU A 65 -1.27 -17.18 24.27
C LEU A 65 -0.59 -18.05 25.34
N ARG A 66 -0.09 -17.45 26.43
CA ARG A 66 0.55 -18.14 27.57
C ARG A 66 -0.40 -18.36 28.73
#